data_AF-S2E3Q7-F1
#
_entry.id   AF-S2E3Q7-F1
#
_cell.length_a   1.000
_cell.length_b   1.000
_cell.length_c   1.000
_cell.angle_alpha   90.00
_cell.angle_beta   90.00
_cell.angle_gamma   90.00
#
_symmetry.space_group_name_H-M   'P 1'
#
loop_
_entity.id
_entity.type
_entity.pdbx_description
1 polymer ?
#
loop_
_entity_poly.entity_id
_entity_poly.type
_entity_poly.pdbx_seq_one_letter_code
_entity_poly.pdbx_strand_id
1 'polypeptide(L)'
;MLLAFNLSLAQEAAPEVFNIVEIEGVRVFGKSVDHQTRCVHWHSALDVIAIKFKCCDKYYPCFSCHEEEADHEHQVWPKSEFNQKAILCGVCGHELSIQEYMDADNTCPKCEASFNPGCSNHYHLYFDMPEKNKTKSYFGIKAFYKNSSTL
;
A
#
# COMPACT_ATOMS: atom_id res chain seq x y z
N MET A 1 -9.02 55.84 -8.36
CA MET A 1 -9.75 54.70 -7.78
C MET A 1 -9.90 53.66 -8.88
N LEU A 2 -9.20 52.53 -8.75
CA LEU A 2 -9.48 51.19 -9.29
C LEU A 2 -8.14 50.45 -9.41
N LEU A 3 -7.92 49.60 -8.41
CA LEU A 3 -6.77 48.71 -8.26
C LEU A 3 -6.84 47.64 -9.35
N ALA A 4 -5.75 47.49 -10.11
CA ALA A 4 -5.60 46.36 -11.02
C ALA A 4 -5.37 45.08 -10.18
N PHE A 5 -6.35 44.18 -10.21
CA PHE A 5 -6.21 42.83 -9.67
C PHE A 5 -5.29 42.03 -10.59
N ASN A 6 -4.07 41.75 -10.13
CA ASN A 6 -3.25 40.70 -10.72
C ASN A 6 -3.74 39.35 -10.18
N LEU A 7 -4.61 38.67 -10.92
CA LEU A 7 -4.82 37.23 -10.73
C LEU A 7 -3.61 36.50 -11.30
N SER A 8 -2.63 36.21 -10.45
CA SER A 8 -1.67 35.15 -10.72
C SER A 8 -2.40 33.82 -10.58
N LEU A 9 -2.76 33.19 -11.70
CA LEU A 9 -3.12 31.78 -11.70
C LEU A 9 -1.86 31.00 -11.35
N ALA A 10 -1.79 30.49 -10.12
CA ALA A 10 -0.80 29.49 -9.75
C ALA A 10 -1.05 28.26 -10.65
N GLN A 11 -0.13 28.01 -11.57
CA GLN A 11 -0.06 26.77 -12.30
C GLN A 11 0.25 25.69 -11.25
N GLU A 12 -0.75 24.92 -10.82
CA GLU A 12 -0.50 23.70 -10.05
C GLU A 12 0.27 22.75 -10.97
N ALA A 13 1.59 22.65 -10.75
CA ALA A 13 2.40 21.66 -11.41
C ALA A 13 1.85 20.28 -11.06
N ALA A 14 1.72 19.40 -12.06
CA ALA A 14 1.39 18.01 -11.80
C ALA A 14 2.40 17.45 -10.77
N PRO A 15 1.95 16.68 -9.76
CA PRO A 15 2.84 16.16 -8.74
C PRO A 15 3.96 15.37 -9.42
N GLU A 16 5.21 15.65 -9.04
CA GLU A 16 6.34 14.87 -9.53
C GLU A 16 6.15 13.40 -9.11
N VAL A 17 6.30 12.50 -10.08
CA VAL A 17 6.19 11.05 -9.86
C VAL A 17 7.57 10.44 -9.98
N PHE A 18 7.96 9.71 -8.95
CA PHE A 18 9.24 9.02 -8.87
C PHE A 18 9.00 7.52 -9.07
N ASN A 19 9.76 6.87 -9.95
CA ASN A 19 9.68 5.41 -10.13
C ASN A 19 10.46 4.65 -9.05
N ILE A 20 11.41 5.33 -8.40
CA ILE A 20 12.19 4.81 -7.27
C ILE A 20 12.41 5.97 -6.31
N VAL A 21 12.15 5.75 -5.02
CA VAL A 21 12.56 6.63 -3.92
C VAL A 21 13.45 5.88 -2.94
N GLU A 22 14.24 6.62 -2.17
CA GLU A 22 15.13 6.06 -1.15
C GLU A 22 14.71 6.58 0.23
N ILE A 23 14.48 5.67 1.17
CA ILE A 23 14.13 5.97 2.57
C ILE A 23 15.22 5.34 3.45
N GLU A 24 16.07 6.15 4.08
CA GLU A 24 17.17 5.67 4.93
C GLU A 24 18.04 4.57 4.27
N GLY A 25 18.35 4.70 2.97
CA GLY A 25 19.13 3.71 2.22
C GLY A 25 18.33 2.55 1.62
N VAL A 26 17.03 2.45 1.92
CA VAL A 26 16.14 1.42 1.37
C VAL A 26 15.45 1.94 0.12
N ARG A 27 15.60 1.21 -1.00
CA ARG A 27 14.92 1.53 -2.27
C ARG A 27 13.47 1.05 -2.25
N VAL A 28 12.56 1.95 -2.61
CA VAL A 28 11.13 1.70 -2.80
C VAL A 28 10.79 1.96 -4.25
N PHE A 29 10.24 0.96 -4.93
CA PHE A 29 9.91 0.94 -6.35
C PHE A 29 8.43 1.30 -6.58
N GLY A 30 8.04 1.55 -7.83
CA GLY A 30 6.71 2.01 -8.19
C GLY A 30 6.55 3.54 -8.17
N LYS A 31 5.39 3.99 -8.63
CA LYS A 31 5.08 5.42 -8.87
C LYS A 31 4.76 6.16 -7.58
N SER A 32 5.80 6.53 -6.83
CA SER A 32 5.70 7.36 -5.63
C SER A 32 5.45 8.82 -5.97
N VAL A 33 4.68 9.52 -5.13
CA VAL A 33 4.38 10.97 -5.26
C VAL A 33 5.17 11.82 -4.25
N ASP A 34 5.94 11.17 -3.38
CA ASP A 34 6.83 11.81 -2.41
C ASP A 34 7.91 10.84 -1.90
N HIS A 35 8.74 11.32 -0.98
CA HIS A 35 9.77 10.55 -0.27
C HIS A 35 9.26 9.97 1.06
N GLN A 36 7.96 9.66 1.16
CA GLN A 36 7.34 9.01 2.32
C GLN A 36 6.45 7.84 1.88
N THR A 37 6.79 7.23 0.75
CA THR A 37 6.15 6.04 0.17
C THR A 37 4.71 6.22 -0.28
N ARG A 38 4.14 7.42 -0.30
CA ARG A 38 2.81 7.64 -0.92
C ARG A 38 2.93 7.41 -2.41
N CYS A 39 1.87 6.93 -3.05
CA CYS A 39 1.87 6.61 -4.48
C CYS A 39 0.65 7.18 -5.21
N VAL A 40 0.68 7.10 -6.53
CA VAL A 40 -0.43 7.56 -7.39
C VAL A 40 -1.76 6.85 -7.10
N HIS A 41 -1.73 5.65 -6.49
CA HIS A 41 -2.93 4.91 -6.09
C HIS A 41 -3.43 5.28 -4.69
N TRP A 42 -2.53 5.53 -3.74
CA TRP A 42 -2.82 5.79 -2.33
C TRP A 42 -1.87 6.85 -1.76
N HIS A 43 -2.40 8.02 -1.35
CA HIS A 43 -1.60 9.18 -0.96
C HIS A 43 -2.26 10.09 0.09
N SER A 44 -3.09 9.52 0.98
CA SER A 44 -3.45 10.21 2.22
C SER A 44 -2.21 10.41 3.10
N ALA A 45 -2.32 11.27 4.12
CA ALA A 45 -1.24 11.48 5.08
C ALA A 45 -0.83 10.19 5.83
N LEU A 46 -1.70 9.17 5.84
CA LEU A 46 -1.49 7.89 6.54
C LEU A 46 -0.88 6.79 5.64
N ASP A 47 -0.80 7.01 4.33
CA ASP A 47 -0.30 6.03 3.35
C ASP A 47 1.25 6.04 3.29
N VAL A 48 1.88 5.89 4.46
CA VAL A 48 3.31 6.08 4.68
C VAL A 48 4.03 4.77 5.03
N ILE A 49 3.56 3.66 4.47
CA ILE A 49 4.27 2.38 4.50
C ILE A 49 4.62 1.91 3.08
N ALA A 50 5.71 1.16 2.96
CA ALA A 50 5.96 0.29 1.81
C ALA A 50 6.06 -1.17 2.28
N ILE A 51 5.65 -2.09 1.42
CA ILE A 51 5.61 -3.53 1.70
C ILE A 51 6.68 -4.23 0.86
N LYS A 52 7.50 -5.07 1.49
CA LYS A 52 8.43 -5.99 0.82
C LYS A 52 7.65 -7.17 0.28
N PHE A 53 7.70 -7.38 -1.02
CA PHE A 53 6.99 -8.48 -1.68
C PHE A 53 7.79 -9.77 -1.57
N LYS A 54 7.12 -10.86 -1.17
CA LYS A 54 7.75 -12.18 -0.98
C LYS A 54 8.38 -12.73 -2.28
N CYS A 55 7.79 -12.42 -3.42
CA CYS A 55 8.24 -12.92 -4.73
C CYS A 55 9.59 -12.36 -5.18
N CYS A 56 9.97 -11.16 -4.74
CA CYS A 56 11.16 -10.46 -5.28
C CYS A 56 11.98 -9.65 -4.27
N ASP A 57 11.61 -9.64 -2.99
CA ASP A 57 12.28 -8.91 -1.91
C ASP A 57 12.41 -7.39 -2.13
N LYS A 58 11.62 -6.82 -3.05
CA LYS A 58 11.54 -5.38 -3.32
C LYS A 58 10.42 -4.73 -2.51
N TYR A 59 10.64 -3.50 -2.09
CA TYR A 59 9.62 -2.66 -1.47
C TYR A 59 8.80 -1.92 -2.52
N TYR A 60 7.48 -1.93 -2.36
CA TYR A 60 6.53 -1.11 -3.11
C TYR A 60 5.54 -0.42 -2.17
N PRO A 61 5.05 0.79 -2.48
CA PRO A 61 3.99 1.46 -1.74
C PRO A 61 2.70 0.63 -1.59
N CYS A 62 2.35 -0.13 -2.64
CA CYS A 62 1.12 -0.92 -2.66
C CYS A 62 1.18 -2.04 -3.71
N PHE A 63 0.17 -2.91 -3.67
CA PHE A 63 -0.09 -3.98 -4.64
C PHE A 63 -0.14 -3.51 -6.09
N SER A 64 -0.90 -2.45 -6.40
CA SER A 64 -1.01 -1.98 -7.78
C SER A 64 0.32 -1.46 -8.34
N CYS A 65 1.16 -0.83 -7.51
CA CYS A 65 2.51 -0.43 -7.92
C CYS A 65 3.37 -1.65 -8.29
N HIS A 66 3.25 -2.75 -7.54
CA HIS A 66 3.93 -3.99 -7.89
C HIS A 66 3.40 -4.57 -9.21
N GLU A 67 2.08 -4.74 -9.36
CA GLU A 67 1.47 -5.33 -10.57
C GLU A 67 1.78 -4.53 -11.85
N GLU A 68 1.96 -3.21 -11.74
CA GLU A 68 2.30 -2.36 -12.88
C GLU A 68 3.78 -2.48 -13.32
N GLU A 69 4.70 -2.81 -12.40
CA GLU A 69 6.15 -2.82 -12.66
C GLU A 69 6.72 -4.24 -12.76
N ALA A 70 6.20 -5.19 -11.98
CA ALA A 70 6.68 -6.55 -11.92
C ALA A 70 6.23 -7.36 -13.15
N ASP A 71 7.13 -8.19 -13.66
CA ASP A 71 6.91 -9.13 -14.76
C ASP A 71 6.49 -10.53 -14.28
N HIS A 72 6.09 -10.65 -13.02
CA HIS A 72 5.77 -11.91 -12.35
C HIS A 72 4.60 -11.75 -11.38
N GLU A 73 3.92 -12.87 -11.12
CA GLU A 73 2.84 -12.91 -10.13
C GLU A 73 3.37 -12.70 -8.71
N HIS A 74 2.62 -11.95 -7.92
CA HIS A 74 2.94 -11.76 -6.51
C HIS A 74 2.83 -13.06 -5.71
N GLN A 75 3.61 -13.13 -4.63
CA GLN A 75 3.49 -14.17 -3.60
C GLN A 75 3.20 -13.52 -2.26
N VAL A 76 2.50 -14.25 -1.39
CA VAL A 76 2.20 -13.83 -0.02
C VAL A 76 3.18 -14.44 0.97
N TRP A 77 3.50 -13.71 2.03
CA TRP A 77 4.29 -14.24 3.14
C TRP A 77 3.48 -15.27 3.93
N PRO A 78 3.97 -16.51 4.11
CA PRO A 78 3.28 -17.48 4.94
C PRO A 78 3.36 -17.09 6.42
N LYS A 79 2.39 -17.51 7.22
CA LYS A 79 2.36 -17.19 8.67
C LYS A 79 3.63 -17.60 9.43
N SER A 80 4.27 -18.69 9.02
CA SER A 80 5.54 -19.14 9.59
C SER A 80 6.70 -18.15 9.42
N GLU A 81 6.55 -17.15 8.55
CA GLU A 81 7.55 -16.15 8.22
C GLU A 81 7.14 -14.73 8.66
N PHE A 82 6.16 -14.57 9.55
CA PHE A 82 5.73 -13.22 10.00
C PHE A 82 6.78 -12.47 10.84
N ASN A 83 7.86 -13.13 11.24
CA ASN A 83 9.02 -12.49 11.83
C ASN A 83 9.91 -11.76 10.80
N GLN A 84 9.65 -11.90 9.49
CA GLN A 84 10.41 -11.24 8.44
C GLN A 84 10.16 -9.75 8.41
N LYS A 85 11.24 -8.97 8.29
CA LYS A 85 11.21 -7.52 8.09
C LYS A 85 10.67 -7.20 6.71
N ALA A 86 9.38 -6.90 6.63
CA ALA A 86 8.68 -6.72 5.37
C ALA A 86 7.86 -5.42 5.29
N ILE A 87 7.86 -4.60 6.34
CA ILE A 87 7.11 -3.34 6.34
C ILE A 87 8.08 -2.21 6.62
N LEU A 88 8.19 -1.26 5.69
CA LEU A 88 9.03 -0.09 5.81
C LEU A 88 8.17 1.12 6.16
N CYS A 89 8.50 1.80 7.25
CA CYS A 89 7.90 3.11 7.56
C CYS A 89 8.54 4.17 6.66
N GLY A 90 7.75 4.79 5.78
CA GLY A 90 8.18 5.86 4.89
C GLY A 90 8.59 7.15 5.59
N VAL A 91 8.21 7.35 6.86
CA VAL A 91 8.55 8.56 7.64
C VAL A 91 9.96 8.49 8.24
N CYS A 92 10.38 7.31 8.72
CA CYS A 92 11.62 7.18 9.51
C CYS A 92 12.53 6.03 9.08
N GLY A 93 12.18 5.33 8.00
CA GLY A 93 12.92 4.19 7.45
C GLY A 93 12.98 2.96 8.35
N HIS A 94 12.18 2.87 9.41
CA HIS A 94 12.15 1.67 10.24
C HIS A 94 11.58 0.50 9.44
N GLU A 95 12.35 -0.58 9.31
CA GLU A 95 11.86 -1.87 8.85
C GLU A 95 11.29 -2.67 10.02
N LEU A 96 9.96 -2.80 10.07
CA LEU A 96 9.22 -3.65 10.99
C LEU A 96 9.10 -5.06 10.40
N SER A 97 9.09 -6.06 11.27
CA SER A 97 8.52 -7.36 10.93
C SER A 97 7.02 -7.27 10.64
N ILE A 98 6.49 -8.25 9.91
CA ILE A 98 5.04 -8.36 9.66
C ILE A 98 4.29 -8.43 10.98
N GLN A 99 4.79 -9.23 11.93
CA GLN A 99 4.19 -9.36 13.26
C GLN A 99 4.21 -8.04 14.02
N GLU A 100 5.36 -7.34 14.07
CA GLU A 100 5.44 -6.02 14.70
C GLU A 100 4.43 -5.04 14.09
N TYR A 101 4.32 -4.99 12.76
CA TYR A 101 3.34 -4.14 12.08
C TYR A 101 1.89 -4.48 12.46
N MET A 102 1.56 -5.78 12.55
CA MET A 102 0.22 -6.21 12.95
C MET A 102 -0.13 -5.84 14.39
N ASP A 103 0.87 -5.80 15.27
CA ASP A 103 0.71 -5.50 16.70
C ASP A 103 0.81 -4.00 17.03
N ALA A 104 1.24 -3.17 16.07
CA ALA A 104 1.61 -1.77 16.32
C ALA A 104 0.44 -0.77 16.41
N ASP A 105 -0.81 -1.24 16.43
CA ASP A 105 -2.03 -0.40 16.45
C ASP A 105 -1.99 0.76 15.44
N ASN A 106 -1.61 0.43 14.20
CA ASN A 106 -1.47 1.40 13.10
C ASN A 106 -0.55 2.59 13.41
N THR A 107 0.50 2.38 14.22
CA THR A 107 1.45 3.43 14.58
C THR A 107 2.87 2.91 14.46
N CYS A 108 3.80 3.70 13.89
CA CYS A 108 5.20 3.28 13.85
C CYS A 108 5.78 3.21 15.28
N PRO A 109 6.33 2.07 15.73
CA PRO A 109 6.90 1.96 17.08
C PRO A 109 8.21 2.75 17.26
N LYS A 110 8.83 3.22 16.15
CA LYS A 110 10.06 4.02 16.19
C LYS A 110 9.81 5.53 16.20
N CYS A 111 8.85 6.02 15.41
CA CYS A 111 8.65 7.45 15.18
C CYS A 111 7.22 7.95 15.45
N GLU A 112 6.32 7.07 15.89
CA GLU A 112 4.93 7.41 16.26
C GLU A 112 4.07 7.93 15.10
N ALA A 113 4.56 7.88 13.86
CA ALA A 113 3.75 8.19 12.67
C ALA A 113 2.57 7.23 12.55
N SER A 114 1.38 7.77 12.31
CA SER A 114 0.17 6.98 12.08
C SER A 114 0.18 6.33 10.69
N PHE A 115 -0.24 5.07 10.64
CA PHE A 115 -0.45 4.27 9.44
C PHE A 115 -1.94 4.20 9.10
N ASN A 116 -2.25 3.92 7.84
CA ASN A 116 -3.62 3.79 7.39
C ASN A 116 -4.25 2.47 7.90
N PRO A 117 -5.27 2.48 8.79
CA PRO A 117 -5.94 1.27 9.26
C PRO A 117 -6.68 0.51 8.14
N GLY A 118 -6.99 1.20 7.05
CA GLY A 118 -7.58 0.63 5.83
C GLY A 118 -6.67 -0.37 5.12
N CYS A 119 -5.35 -0.32 5.34
CA CYS A 119 -4.40 -1.33 4.83
C CYS A 119 -4.79 -2.75 5.26
N SER A 120 -5.40 -2.89 6.45
CA SER A 120 -5.82 -4.18 6.99
C SER A 120 -6.92 -4.89 6.20
N ASN A 121 -7.62 -4.20 5.30
CA ASN A 121 -8.57 -4.83 4.37
C ASN A 121 -7.85 -5.62 3.26
N HIS A 122 -6.58 -5.33 3.02
CA HIS A 122 -5.79 -5.83 1.90
C HIS A 122 -4.70 -6.83 2.32
N TYR A 123 -4.65 -7.23 3.60
CA TYR A 123 -3.62 -8.14 4.11
C TYR A 123 -3.49 -9.44 3.30
N HIS A 124 -4.59 -9.97 2.78
CA HIS A 124 -4.61 -11.16 1.92
C HIS A 124 -3.78 -11.03 0.63
N LEU A 125 -3.45 -9.82 0.18
CA LEU A 125 -2.60 -9.58 -1.00
C LEU A 125 -1.11 -9.68 -0.67
N TYR A 126 -0.73 -9.63 0.61
CA TYR A 126 0.67 -9.59 1.05
C TYR A 126 1.02 -10.74 2.00
N PHE A 127 0.06 -11.21 2.78
CA PHE A 127 0.22 -12.16 3.87
C PHE A 127 -0.81 -13.28 3.74
N ASP A 128 -0.44 -14.50 4.11
CA ASP A 128 -1.32 -15.67 4.13
C ASP A 128 -2.40 -15.53 5.22
N MET A 129 -3.42 -14.74 4.88
CA MET A 129 -4.52 -14.31 5.73
C MET A 129 -5.80 -14.27 4.92
N PRO A 130 -6.95 -14.63 5.51
CA PRO A 130 -8.21 -14.61 4.80
C PRO A 130 -8.65 -13.18 4.43
N GLU A 131 -9.33 -13.05 3.29
CA GLU A 131 -10.04 -11.83 2.92
C GLU A 131 -11.14 -11.49 3.94
N LYS A 132 -11.09 -10.28 4.52
CA LYS A 132 -12.09 -9.83 5.51
C LYS A 132 -13.51 -9.71 4.94
N ASN A 133 -13.67 -9.49 3.64
CA ASN A 133 -14.96 -9.13 3.02
C ASN A 133 -15.66 -10.26 2.24
N LYS A 134 -15.03 -11.43 2.02
CA LYS A 134 -15.68 -12.58 1.35
C LYS A 134 -16.46 -13.50 2.30
N THR A 135 -16.24 -13.42 3.60
CA THR A 135 -16.95 -14.27 4.59
C THR A 135 -18.42 -13.88 4.76
N LYS A 136 -18.84 -12.68 4.34
CA LYS A 136 -20.27 -12.28 4.36
C LYS A 136 -21.06 -12.72 3.12
N SER A 137 -20.43 -13.02 1.99
CA SER A 137 -21.16 -13.41 0.77
C SER A 137 -21.38 -14.92 0.63
N TYR A 138 -20.62 -15.76 1.35
CA TYR A 138 -20.73 -17.22 1.23
C TYR A 138 -21.87 -17.86 2.04
N PHE A 139 -22.44 -17.14 3.03
CA PHE A 139 -23.63 -17.57 3.77
C PHE A 139 -24.95 -17.05 3.19
N GLY A 140 -24.92 -16.25 2.12
CA GLY A 140 -26.12 -15.60 1.54
C GLY A 140 -26.36 -15.81 0.04
N ILE A 141 -25.45 -16.42 -0.72
CA ILE A 141 -25.55 -16.45 -2.19
C ILE A 141 -25.24 -17.84 -2.79
N LYS A 142 -25.73 -18.92 -2.16
CA LYS A 142 -25.88 -20.22 -2.82
C LYS A 142 -27.29 -20.45 -3.40
N ALA A 143 -28.07 -19.39 -3.59
CA ALA A 143 -29.21 -19.38 -4.48
C ALA A 143 -28.96 -18.31 -5.55
N PHE A 144 -29.18 -18.65 -6.83
CA PHE A 144 -29.33 -17.77 -8.01
C PHE A 144 -28.33 -17.85 -9.18
N TYR A 145 -27.17 -18.51 -9.09
CA TYR A 145 -26.34 -18.71 -10.29
C TYR A 145 -26.08 -20.19 -10.60
N LYS A 146 -27.16 -20.93 -10.84
CA LYS A 146 -27.20 -22.11 -11.72
C LYS A 146 -28.59 -22.20 -12.34
N ASN A 147 -28.81 -21.52 -13.47
CA ASN A 147 -29.68 -21.96 -14.59
C ASN A 147 -29.82 -20.86 -15.64
N SER A 148 -28.76 -20.59 -16.39
CA SER A 148 -28.87 -19.87 -17.67
C SER A 148 -27.75 -20.33 -18.59
N SER A 149 -27.82 -21.58 -19.05
CA SER A 149 -27.06 -22.10 -20.19
C SER A 149 -27.68 -23.41 -20.64
N THR A 150 -28.76 -23.35 -21.43
CA THR A 150 -29.07 -24.26 -22.55
C THR A 150 -30.33 -23.74 -23.25
N LEU A 151 -30.13 -23.24 -24.47
CA LEU A 151 -31.06 -23.47 -25.58
C LEU A 151 -31.11 -24.97 -25.88
#